data_AF-A0A6V7L297-F1
#
_entry.id   AF-A0A6V7L297-F1
#
_cell.length_a   1.000
_cell.length_b   1.000
_cell.length_c   1.000
_cell.angle_alpha   90.00
_cell.angle_beta   90.00
_cell.angle_gamma   90.00
#
_symmetry.space_group_name_H-M   'P 1'
#
loop_
_entity.id
_entity.type
_entity.pdbx_description
1 polymer ?
#
loop_
_entity_poly.entity_id
_entity_poly.type
_entity_poly.pdbx_seq_one_letter_code
_entity_poly.pdbx_strand_id
1 'polypeptide(L)' 'NKEMKNNSTAGIVLSGDSLVLSGISRTAAGDYKCLAANNEGKTFSNTVKLQVM' A
#
# COMPACT_ATOMS: atom_id res chain seq x y z
N ASN A 1 -4.86 4.90 -10.55
CA ASN A 1 -4.72 4.30 -9.21
C ASN A 1 -3.76 3.12 -9.32
N LYS A 2 -2.61 3.15 -8.63
CA LYS A 2 -1.59 2.10 -8.70
C LYS A 2 -1.79 1.12 -7.55
N GLU A 3 -2.12 -0.14 -7.85
CA GLU A 3 -2.17 -1.21 -6.85
C GLU A 3 -0.75 -1.65 -6.50
N MET A 4 -0.42 -1.72 -5.22
CA MET A 4 0.88 -2.24 -4.75
C MET A 4 0.73 -3.72 -4.42
N LYS A 5 1.69 -4.52 -4.89
CA LYS A 5 1.76 -5.95 -4.59
C LYS A 5 3.03 -6.23 -3.79
N ASN A 6 3.04 -7.36 -3.09
CA ASN A 6 4.23 -7.82 -2.39
C ASN A 6 5.43 -7.88 -3.37
N ASN A 7 6.48 -7.14 -3.05
CA ASN A 7 7.71 -7.03 -3.82
C ASN A 7 8.86 -6.69 -2.87
N SER A 8 9.39 -7.73 -2.22
CA SER A 8 10.45 -7.59 -1.23
C SER A 8 11.73 -6.96 -1.80
N THR A 9 12.04 -7.20 -3.08
CA THR A 9 13.20 -6.61 -3.76
C THR A 9 13.07 -5.09 -3.89
N ALA A 10 11.86 -4.58 -4.06
CA ALA A 10 11.57 -3.15 -4.08
C ALA A 10 11.25 -2.56 -2.69
N GLY A 11 11.44 -3.34 -1.61
CA GLY A 11 11.14 -2.90 -0.24
C GLY A 11 9.66 -2.83 0.11
N ILE A 12 8.78 -3.47 -0.67
CA ILE A 12 7.33 -3.52 -0.43
C ILE A 12 6.99 -4.91 0.11
N VAL A 13 6.69 -5.02 1.40
CA VAL A 13 6.30 -6.30 2.01
C VAL A 13 4.84 -6.21 2.45
N LEU A 14 4.01 -7.08 1.89
CA LEU A 14 2.59 -7.21 2.27
C LEU A 14 2.41 -8.54 3.03
N SER A 15 1.84 -8.51 4.23
CA SER A 15 1.63 -9.69 5.06
C SER A 15 0.31 -9.58 5.80
N GLY A 16 -0.71 -10.30 5.32
CA GLY A 16 -2.07 -10.21 5.85
C GLY A 16 -2.59 -8.78 5.83
N ASP A 17 -2.77 -8.22 7.00
CA ASP A 17 -3.22 -6.84 7.28
C ASP A 17 -2.10 -5.79 7.30
N SER A 18 -0.84 -6.20 7.26
CA SER A 18 0.32 -5.31 7.38
C SER A 18 0.99 -5.00 6.04
N LEU A 19 1.34 -3.71 5.83
CA LEU A 19 2.15 -3.22 4.72
C LEU A 19 3.40 -2.54 5.28
N VAL A 20 4.57 -3.02 4.88
CA VAL A 20 5.87 -2.41 5.20
C VAL A 20 6.50 -1.85 3.93
N LEU A 21 6.93 -0.59 4.00
CA LEU A 21 7.65 0.10 2.93
C LEU A 21 9.05 0.47 3.42
N SER A 22 10.07 -0.04 2.76
CA SER A 22 11.48 0.18 3.09
C SER A 22 12.19 0.99 1.99
N GLY A 23 13.12 1.86 2.38
CA GLY A 23 13.87 2.69 1.42
C GLY A 23 13.01 3.74 0.71
N ILE A 24 11.98 4.28 1.37
CA ILE A 24 11.07 5.26 0.79
C ILE A 24 11.74 6.62 0.57
N SER A 25 11.26 7.36 -0.42
CA SER A 25 11.64 8.75 -0.70
C SER A 25 10.40 9.65 -0.75
N ARG A 26 10.58 10.97 -0.95
CA ARG A 26 9.47 11.94 -1.04
C ARG A 26 8.42 11.56 -2.09
N THR A 27 8.80 10.84 -3.14
CA THR A 27 7.88 10.38 -4.19
C THR A 27 6.92 9.29 -3.72
N ALA A 28 7.20 8.64 -2.59
CA ALA A 28 6.31 7.68 -1.95
C ALA A 28 5.25 8.34 -1.04
N ALA A 29 5.37 9.65 -0.75
CA ALA A 29 4.34 10.35 0.03
C ALA A 29 3.01 10.41 -0.74
N GLY A 30 1.90 10.35 -0.01
CA GLY A 30 0.57 10.36 -0.61
C GLY A 30 -0.47 9.59 0.18
N ASP A 31 -1.61 9.35 -0.45
CA ASP A 31 -2.75 8.69 0.17
C ASP A 31 -2.75 7.18 -0.14
N TYR A 32 -2.80 6.38 0.92
CA TYR A 32 -2.82 4.93 0.87
C TYR A 32 -4.16 4.39 1.34
N LYS A 33 -4.61 3.33 0.68
CA LYS A 33 -5.81 2.56 1.03
C LYS A 33 -5.52 1.08 0.85
N CYS A 34 -6.05 0.25 1.74
CA CYS A 34 -6.04 -1.19 1.55
C CYS A 34 -7.17 -1.57 0.59
N LEU A 35 -6.88 -2.46 -0.37
CA LEU A 35 -7.84 -3.00 -1.32
C LEU A 35 -8.12 -4.45 -0.94
N ALA A 36 -9.39 -4.75 -0.65
CA ALA A 36 -9.87 -6.11 -0.51
C ALA A 36 -10.67 -6.49 -1.76
N ALA A 37 -10.32 -7.62 -2.38
CA ALA A 37 -10.96 -8.10 -3.60
C ALA A 37 -11.31 -9.58 -3.48
N ASN A 38 -12.55 -9.94 -3.83
CA ASN A 38 -13.02 -11.32 -3.94
C ASN A 38 -13.90 -11.46 -5.21
N ASN A 39 -14.54 -12.62 -5.38
CA ASN A 39 -15.41 -12.86 -6.54
C ASN A 39 -16.65 -11.94 -6.58
N GLU A 40 -17.06 -11.41 -5.43
CA GLU A 40 -18.23 -10.51 -5.31
C GLU A 40 -17.88 -9.06 -5.66
N GLY A 41 -16.61 -8.66 -5.55
CA GLY A 41 -16.17 -7.33 -5.94
C GLY A 41 -14.91 -6.84 -5.25
N LYS A 42 -14.75 -5.51 -5.25
CA LYS A 42 -13.61 -4.79 -4.70
C LYS A 42 -14.08 -3.70 -3.73
N THR A 43 -13.42 -3.57 -2.60
CA THR A 43 -13.66 -2.48 -1.64
C THR A 43 -12.36 -1.89 -1.12
N PHE A 44 -12.43 -0.65 -0.65
CA PHE A 44 -11.27 0.08 -0.12
C PHE A 44 -11.48 0.44 1.36
N SER A 45 -10.39 0.42 2.13
CA SER A 45 -10.38 0.94 3.49
C SER A 45 -10.49 2.47 3.54
N ASN A 46 -10.52 3.01 4.76
CA ASN A 46 -10.24 4.42 5.01
C ASN A 46 -8.86 4.83 4.44
N THR A 47 -8.73 6.12 4.12
CA THR A 47 -7.47 6.70 3.65
C THR A 47 -6.50 6.88 4.81
N VAL A 48 -5.23 6.56 4.58
CA VAL A 48 -4.11 6.91 5.43
C VAL A 48 -3.14 7.76 4.62
N LYS A 49 -2.80 8.94 5.12
CA LYS A 49 -1.85 9.86 4.45
C LYS A 49 -0.43 9.59 4.94
N LEU A 50 0.45 9.17 4.05
CA LEU A 50 1.88 9.03 4.31
C LEU A 50 2.60 10.34 3.98
N GLN A 51 3.32 10.88 4.96
CA GLN A 51 4.17 12.05 4.80
C GLN A 51 5.63 11.63 4.94
N VAL A 52 6.48 12.08 4.01
CA VAL A 52 7.93 11.85 4.01
C VAL A 52 8.61 13.22 4.02
N MET A 53 9.30 13.53 5.11
CA MET A 53 9.92 14.84 5.37
C MET A 53 11.27 15.03 4.71
#